data_AF-A0A969KG22-F1
#
_entry.id   AF-A0A969KG22-F1
#
_cell.length_a   1.000
_cell.length_b   1.000
_cell.length_c   1.000
_cell.angle_alpha   90.00
_cell.angle_beta   90.00
_cell.angle_gamma   90.00
#
_symmetry.space_group_name_H-M   'P 1'
#
loop_
_entity.id
_entity.type
_entity.pdbx_description
1 polymer ?
#
loop_
_entity_poly.entity_id
_entity_poly.type
_entity_poly.pdbx_seq_one_letter_code
_entity_poly.pdbx_strand_id
1 'polypeptide(L)'
;MRSRFLLGNHHRMGDRVTGGLDSYDGLGARRLQIQSYSSHGSISLTLWTGITLWCSLETLWSHTPLWWPTLAYSQSPSNLWILQWGQLSGPNTINGLLLLVNGLIAIALTRPQVRPPQLILAAIIIFSGAHGIGGLWSWRLLGDNPTQQVNVGLIQGNIPTKIKSSGTGLNLAINRYVSGYKNLASQGADLIVTPETALTYRWSTLQQERD
;
A
#
# COMPACT_ATOMS: atom_id res chain seq x y z
N MET A 1 53.21 14.24 3.62
CA MET A 1 54.66 14.52 3.51
C MET A 1 55.32 13.31 2.87
N ARG A 2 55.99 13.50 1.73
CA ARG A 2 56.63 12.45 0.91
C ARG A 2 58.02 12.09 1.46
N SER A 3 58.53 10.96 0.94
CA SER A 3 59.90 10.42 0.94
C SER A 3 60.15 9.33 2.00
N ARG A 4 60.91 8.27 1.74
CA ARG A 4 61.97 8.08 0.74
C ARG A 4 62.22 6.58 0.47
N PHE A 5 62.63 6.33 -0.77
CA PHE A 5 63.11 5.07 -1.37
C PHE A 5 64.46 4.62 -0.75
N LEU A 6 64.69 3.32 -0.58
CA LEU A 6 66.02 2.72 -0.54
C LEU A 6 66.02 1.36 -1.26
N LEU A 7 66.82 1.28 -2.32
CA LEU A 7 67.23 0.06 -3.03
C LEU A 7 68.27 -0.70 -2.20
N GLY A 8 68.22 -2.02 -2.26
CA GLY A 8 69.31 -2.93 -1.88
C GLY A 8 69.41 -4.06 -2.91
N ASN A 9 70.61 -4.24 -3.47
CA ASN A 9 70.92 -5.02 -4.68
C ASN A 9 71.38 -6.47 -4.37
N HIS A 10 71.13 -7.34 -5.35
CA HIS A 10 71.91 -8.51 -5.79
C HIS A 10 72.24 -9.71 -4.88
N HIS A 11 71.64 -10.86 -5.22
CA HIS A 11 72.42 -12.08 -5.53
C HIS A 11 71.78 -12.91 -6.66
N ARG A 12 72.62 -13.32 -7.62
CA ARG A 12 72.32 -14.21 -8.76
C ARG A 12 72.40 -15.67 -8.34
N MET A 13 71.52 -16.50 -8.89
CA MET A 13 71.73 -17.81 -9.55
C MET A 13 70.32 -18.41 -9.66
N GLY A 14 69.73 -18.53 -10.84
CA GLY A 14 70.09 -19.55 -11.81
C GLY A 14 69.02 -20.63 -11.72
N ASP A 15 68.00 -20.55 -12.57
CA ASP A 15 67.43 -21.70 -13.28
C ASP A 15 66.32 -21.25 -14.24
N ARG A 16 66.52 -21.58 -15.51
CA ARG A 16 65.51 -21.49 -16.57
C ARG A 16 64.57 -22.68 -16.39
N VAL A 17 63.32 -22.41 -16.02
CA VAL A 17 62.21 -23.34 -16.28
C VAL A 17 61.29 -22.68 -17.30
N THR A 18 61.39 -23.19 -18.51
CA THR A 18 60.46 -22.96 -19.61
C THR A 18 59.19 -23.78 -19.37
N GLY A 19 58.02 -23.16 -19.39
CA GLY A 19 56.76 -23.89 -19.60
C GLY A 19 55.53 -23.28 -18.92
N GLY A 20 54.50 -23.00 -19.72
CA GLY A 20 53.11 -23.00 -19.26
C GLY A 20 52.53 -21.68 -18.79
N LEU A 21 52.07 -20.85 -19.74
CA LEU A 21 50.97 -19.92 -19.51
C LEU A 21 49.66 -20.72 -19.63
N ASP A 22 49.29 -21.45 -18.57
CA ASP A 22 48.01 -22.14 -18.49
C ASP A 22 47.14 -21.54 -17.38
N SER A 23 46.08 -20.86 -17.83
CA SER A 23 44.72 -20.91 -17.28
C SER A 23 44.50 -20.71 -15.76
N TYR A 24 44.32 -19.45 -15.36
CA TYR A 24 43.47 -19.10 -14.21
C TYR A 24 41.98 -19.07 -14.62
N ASP A 25 41.48 -20.14 -15.23
CA ASP A 25 40.04 -20.38 -15.48
C ASP A 25 39.50 -21.36 -14.43
N GLY A 26 39.51 -20.92 -13.16
CA GLY A 26 39.34 -21.82 -12.02
C GLY A 26 38.59 -21.24 -10.84
N LEU A 27 37.73 -20.24 -11.04
CA LEU A 27 36.74 -19.85 -10.04
C LEU A 27 35.37 -19.97 -10.68
N GLY A 28 34.85 -21.19 -10.60
CA GLY A 28 33.53 -21.58 -11.06
C GLY A 28 32.48 -20.60 -10.57
N ALA A 29 32.05 -19.72 -11.48
CA ALA A 29 30.74 -19.14 -11.46
C ALA A 29 29.75 -20.31 -11.50
N ARG A 30 29.39 -20.83 -10.32
CA ARG A 30 28.15 -21.56 -10.10
C ARG A 30 27.04 -20.59 -10.44
N ARG A 31 26.78 -20.45 -11.74
CA ARG A 31 25.53 -19.99 -12.31
C ARG A 31 24.53 -20.95 -11.71
N LEU A 32 23.86 -20.52 -10.64
CA LEU A 32 22.73 -21.21 -10.06
C LEU A 32 21.80 -21.49 -11.23
N GLN A 33 21.85 -22.72 -11.74
CA GLN A 33 20.81 -23.25 -12.60
C GLN A 33 19.59 -23.34 -11.70
N ILE A 34 18.89 -22.22 -11.57
CA ILE A 34 17.49 -22.23 -11.24
C ILE A 34 16.88 -23.02 -12.39
N GLN A 35 16.65 -24.30 -12.11
CA GLN A 35 16.02 -25.26 -12.98
C GLN A 35 14.76 -24.59 -13.51
N SER A 36 14.83 -24.14 -14.76
CA SER A 36 13.78 -23.36 -15.38
C SER A 36 12.56 -24.27 -15.44
N TYR A 37 11.61 -24.07 -14.54
CA TYR A 37 10.34 -24.77 -14.58
C TYR A 37 9.69 -24.36 -15.91
N SER A 38 9.80 -25.23 -16.90
CA SER A 38 9.41 -25.00 -18.27
C SER A 38 7.90 -25.18 -18.42
N SER A 39 7.11 -24.45 -17.64
CA SER A 39 5.71 -24.25 -18.00
C SER A 39 5.67 -23.22 -19.12
N HIS A 40 5.51 -23.70 -20.36
CA HIS A 40 5.24 -22.87 -21.54
C HIS A 40 3.81 -22.31 -21.47
N GLY A 41 3.42 -21.74 -20.32
CA GLY A 41 2.18 -21.01 -20.17
C GLY A 41 2.30 -19.67 -20.87
N SER A 42 1.26 -19.28 -21.61
CA SER A 42 1.15 -17.92 -22.15
C SER A 42 1.33 -16.91 -21.02
N ILE A 43 2.21 -15.92 -21.24
CA ILE A 43 2.50 -14.84 -20.27
C ILE A 43 1.22 -14.07 -19.94
N SER A 44 0.44 -13.79 -20.97
CA SER A 44 -0.87 -13.16 -20.83
C SER A 44 -1.78 -14.00 -19.94
N LEU A 45 -1.88 -15.31 -20.21
CA LEU A 45 -2.69 -16.22 -19.39
C LEU A 45 -2.21 -16.24 -17.94
N THR A 46 -0.90 -16.25 -17.70
CA THR A 46 -0.32 -16.25 -16.34
C THR A 46 -0.67 -14.96 -15.58
N LEU A 47 -0.56 -13.80 -16.23
CA LEU A 47 -0.88 -12.52 -15.62
C LEU A 47 -2.38 -12.41 -15.31
N TRP A 48 -3.23 -12.68 -16.31
CA TRP A 48 -4.67 -12.56 -16.12
C TRP A 48 -5.21 -13.55 -15.10
N THR A 49 -4.73 -14.80 -15.10
CA THR A 49 -5.12 -15.76 -14.06
C THR A 49 -4.70 -15.30 -12.67
N GLY A 50 -3.46 -14.81 -12.50
CA GLY A 50 -3.01 -14.27 -11.21
C GLY A 50 -3.84 -13.08 -10.73
N ILE A 51 -4.10 -12.11 -11.62
CA ILE A 51 -4.92 -10.93 -11.33
C ILE A 51 -6.36 -11.33 -10.99
N THR A 52 -6.99 -12.17 -11.81
CA THR A 52 -8.36 -12.64 -11.60
C THR A 52 -8.48 -13.41 -10.29
N LEU A 53 -7.57 -14.34 -10.00
CA LEU A 53 -7.59 -15.10 -8.75
C LEU A 53 -7.43 -14.19 -7.53
N TRP A 54 -6.51 -13.22 -7.58
CA TRP A 54 -6.34 -12.28 -6.48
C TRP A 54 -7.60 -11.42 -6.26
N CYS A 55 -8.13 -10.80 -7.32
CA CYS A 55 -9.31 -9.95 -7.21
C CYS A 55 -10.57 -10.75 -6.81
N SER A 56 -10.72 -11.99 -7.28
CA SER A 56 -11.80 -12.87 -6.83
C SER A 56 -11.65 -13.24 -5.35
N LEU A 57 -10.44 -13.55 -4.90
CA LEU A 57 -10.18 -13.84 -3.49
C LEU A 57 -10.46 -12.61 -2.60
N GLU A 58 -9.98 -11.43 -2.98
CA GLU A 58 -10.28 -10.16 -2.29
C GLU A 58 -11.79 -9.92 -2.21
N THR A 59 -12.51 -10.18 -3.29
CA THR A 59 -13.97 -10.03 -3.32
C THR A 59 -14.65 -11.01 -2.36
N LEU A 60 -14.30 -12.29 -2.42
CA LEU A 60 -14.86 -13.29 -1.51
C LEU A 60 -14.54 -12.98 -0.04
N TRP A 61 -13.30 -12.57 0.24
CA TRP A 61 -12.85 -12.23 1.58
C TRP A 61 -13.54 -10.96 2.11
N SER A 62 -13.87 -10.00 1.22
CA SER A 62 -14.57 -8.77 1.60
C SER A 62 -15.96 -9.00 2.22
N HIS A 63 -16.55 -10.17 2.01
CA HIS A 63 -17.80 -10.57 2.66
C HIS A 63 -17.64 -11.09 4.09
N THR A 64 -16.41 -11.16 4.60
CA THR A 64 -16.13 -11.64 5.97
C THR A 64 -15.87 -10.47 6.93
N PRO A 65 -16.14 -10.62 8.25
CA PRO A 65 -15.79 -9.61 9.25
C PRO A 65 -14.28 -9.33 9.40
N LEU A 66 -13.43 -10.11 8.74
CA LEU A 66 -11.98 -10.06 8.84
C LEU A 66 -11.32 -9.53 7.56
N TRP A 67 -12.05 -8.77 6.75
CA TRP A 67 -11.45 -8.09 5.60
C TRP A 67 -10.54 -6.94 6.07
N TRP A 68 -9.26 -7.28 6.17
CA TRP A 68 -8.15 -6.43 6.61
C TRP A 68 -7.32 -6.00 5.40
N PRO A 69 -6.46 -4.96 5.52
CA PRO A 69 -6.26 -3.99 4.45
C PRO A 69 -5.75 -4.61 3.14
N THR A 70 -6.48 -4.27 2.08
CA THR A 70 -6.18 -4.58 0.68
C THR A 70 -4.90 -3.87 0.21
N LEU A 71 -4.21 -4.46 -0.76
CA LEU A 71 -3.02 -3.87 -1.40
C LEU A 71 -3.26 -2.44 -1.88
N ALA A 72 -4.47 -2.12 -2.35
CA ALA A 72 -4.88 -0.79 -2.78
C ALA A 72 -4.65 0.29 -1.71
N TYR A 73 -4.76 -0.03 -0.42
CA TYR A 73 -4.55 0.94 0.66
C TYR A 73 -3.09 1.39 0.80
N SER A 74 -2.13 0.67 0.20
CA SER A 74 -0.75 1.16 0.07
C SER A 74 -0.63 2.47 -0.73
N GLN A 75 -1.65 2.79 -1.52
CA GLN A 75 -1.70 4.01 -2.34
C GLN A 75 -2.39 5.17 -1.63
N SER A 76 -3.05 4.91 -0.50
CA SER A 76 -3.77 5.92 0.29
C SER A 76 -2.86 6.54 1.36
N PRO A 77 -2.99 7.85 1.68
CA PRO A 77 -3.90 8.82 1.07
C PRO A 77 -3.26 9.65 -0.06
N SER A 78 -1.95 9.54 -0.28
CA SER A 78 -1.18 10.50 -1.07
C SER A 78 -1.27 10.32 -2.59
N ASN A 79 -1.56 9.12 -3.09
CA ASN A 79 -1.63 8.87 -4.53
C ASN A 79 -3.04 9.13 -5.08
N LEU A 80 -3.49 10.39 -5.05
CA LEU A 80 -4.84 10.77 -5.47
C LEU A 80 -5.17 10.37 -6.92
N TRP A 81 -4.17 10.31 -7.80
CA TRP A 81 -4.36 9.95 -9.20
C TRP A 81 -4.73 8.47 -9.35
N ILE A 82 -4.00 7.54 -8.72
CA ILE A 82 -4.37 6.12 -8.79
C ILE A 82 -5.68 5.85 -8.02
N LEU A 83 -5.95 6.59 -6.95
CA LEU A 83 -7.15 6.39 -6.13
C LEU A 83 -8.46 6.65 -6.90
N GLN A 84 -8.44 7.45 -7.98
CA GLN A 84 -9.64 7.66 -8.81
C GLN A 84 -10.13 6.38 -9.49
N TRP A 85 -9.27 5.40 -9.72
CA TRP A 85 -9.68 4.09 -10.24
C TRP A 85 -10.59 3.32 -9.29
N GLY A 86 -10.62 3.69 -8.01
CA GLY A 86 -11.56 3.18 -7.02
C GLY A 86 -13.02 3.42 -7.37
N GLN A 87 -13.33 4.40 -8.23
CA GLN A 87 -14.70 4.70 -8.66
C GLN A 87 -15.34 3.58 -9.51
N LEU A 88 -14.54 2.70 -10.14
CA LEU A 88 -15.07 1.65 -11.03
C LEU A 88 -15.54 0.40 -10.28
N SER A 89 -14.69 -0.14 -9.40
CA SER A 89 -14.97 -1.39 -8.67
C SER A 89 -14.30 -1.38 -7.30
N GLY A 90 -14.19 -0.20 -6.68
CA GLY A 90 -13.54 -0.02 -5.40
C GLY A 90 -12.05 -0.40 -5.44
N PRO A 91 -11.51 -0.94 -4.33
CA PRO A 91 -10.10 -1.31 -4.22
C PRO A 91 -9.62 -2.33 -5.26
N ASN A 92 -10.50 -3.16 -5.83
CA ASN A 92 -10.11 -4.22 -6.76
C ASN A 92 -9.53 -3.71 -8.08
N THR A 93 -10.01 -2.56 -8.59
CA THR A 93 -9.43 -1.94 -9.78
C THR A 93 -7.98 -1.52 -9.53
N ILE A 94 -7.73 -0.94 -8.35
CA ILE A 94 -6.39 -0.52 -7.93
C ILE A 94 -5.49 -1.74 -7.72
N ASN A 95 -6.00 -2.79 -7.06
CA ASN A 95 -5.28 -4.07 -6.90
C ASN A 95 -4.87 -4.65 -8.26
N GLY A 96 -5.81 -4.72 -9.21
CA GLY A 96 -5.55 -5.23 -10.55
C GLY A 96 -4.46 -4.44 -11.28
N LEU A 97 -4.50 -3.11 -11.20
CA LEU A 97 -3.46 -2.25 -11.79
C LEU A 97 -2.09 -2.47 -11.15
N LEU A 98 -2.03 -2.56 -9.82
CA LEU A 98 -0.78 -2.82 -9.09
C LEU A 98 -0.21 -4.19 -9.43
N LEU A 99 -1.04 -5.23 -9.45
CA LEU A 99 -0.63 -6.59 -9.82
C LEU A 99 -0.19 -6.68 -11.28
N LEU A 100 -0.85 -5.97 -12.19
CA LEU A 100 -0.50 -5.94 -13.60
C LEU A 100 0.88 -5.30 -13.82
N VAL A 101 1.12 -4.13 -13.26
CA VAL A 101 2.42 -3.43 -13.39
C VAL A 101 3.54 -4.23 -12.73
N ASN A 102 3.35 -4.67 -11.48
CA ASN A 102 4.37 -5.45 -10.77
C ASN A 102 4.59 -6.83 -11.41
N GLY A 103 3.52 -7.47 -11.90
CA GLY A 103 3.60 -8.76 -12.59
C GLY A 103 4.40 -8.66 -13.90
N LEU A 104 4.18 -7.61 -14.69
CA LEU A 104 4.97 -7.37 -15.92
C LEU A 104 6.45 -7.19 -15.61
N ILE A 105 6.78 -6.41 -14.57
CA ILE A 105 8.16 -6.20 -14.12
C ILE A 105 8.77 -7.52 -13.61
N ALA A 106 8.05 -8.27 -12.77
CA ALA A 106 8.52 -9.54 -12.22
C ALA A 106 8.82 -10.56 -13.33
N ILE A 107 7.96 -10.66 -14.34
CA ILE A 107 8.20 -11.56 -15.49
C ILE A 107 9.41 -11.11 -16.30
N ALA A 108 9.55 -9.81 -16.56
CA ALA A 108 10.71 -9.27 -17.29
C ALA A 108 12.04 -9.57 -16.58
N LEU A 109 12.05 -9.53 -15.25
CA LEU A 109 13.24 -9.80 -14.44
C LEU A 109 13.54 -11.30 -14.27
N THR A 110 12.51 -12.14 -14.17
CA THR A 110 12.67 -13.58 -13.91
C THR A 110 12.80 -14.43 -15.16
N ARG A 111 12.33 -13.93 -16.31
CA ARG A 111 12.36 -14.65 -17.60
C ARG A 111 13.09 -13.82 -18.66
N PRO A 112 14.42 -13.66 -18.58
CA PRO A 112 15.18 -12.82 -19.51
C PRO A 112 15.10 -13.29 -20.99
N GLN A 113 14.82 -14.58 -21.21
CA GLN A 113 14.52 -15.14 -22.54
C GLN A 113 13.22 -14.60 -23.18
N VAL A 114 12.34 -13.98 -22.39
CA VAL A 114 11.16 -13.26 -22.88
C VAL A 114 11.54 -11.81 -23.04
N ARG A 115 11.32 -11.23 -24.23
CA ARG A 115 11.58 -9.82 -24.61
C ARG A 115 11.38 -8.82 -23.46
N PRO A 116 12.40 -8.58 -22.61
CA PRO A 116 12.21 -7.82 -21.38
C PRO A 116 11.92 -6.33 -21.64
N PRO A 117 12.49 -5.64 -22.66
CA PRO A 117 12.19 -4.23 -22.84
C PRO A 117 10.74 -3.99 -23.23
N GLN A 118 10.08 -4.94 -23.91
CA GLN A 118 8.67 -4.80 -24.29
C GLN A 118 7.75 -4.89 -23.07
N LEU A 119 8.05 -5.79 -22.13
CA LEU A 119 7.28 -5.94 -20.90
C LEU A 119 7.49 -4.74 -19.95
N ILE A 120 8.73 -4.26 -19.82
CA ILE A 120 9.01 -3.06 -19.04
C ILE A 120 8.36 -1.83 -19.67
N LEU A 121 8.44 -1.68 -20.99
CA LEU A 121 7.75 -0.60 -21.70
C LEU A 121 6.24 -0.68 -21.49
N ALA A 122 5.64 -1.87 -21.57
CA ALA A 122 4.22 -2.05 -21.27
C ALA A 122 3.88 -1.67 -19.82
N ALA A 123 4.70 -2.05 -18.84
CA ALA A 123 4.51 -1.68 -17.45
C ALA A 123 4.56 -0.15 -17.26
N ILE A 124 5.52 0.53 -17.89
CA ILE A 124 5.63 2.00 -17.86
C ILE A 124 4.40 2.64 -18.52
N ILE A 125 3.99 2.18 -19.70
CA ILE A 125 2.81 2.71 -20.41
C ILE A 125 1.55 2.56 -19.55
N ILE A 126 1.33 1.38 -18.95
CA ILE A 126 0.17 1.12 -18.10
C ILE A 126 0.23 1.99 -16.85
N PHE A 127 1.39 2.07 -16.18
CA PHE A 127 1.58 2.90 -15.00
C PHE A 127 1.30 4.37 -15.29
N SER A 128 1.94 4.94 -16.32
CA SER A 128 1.77 6.34 -16.71
C SER A 128 0.36 6.62 -17.22
N GLY A 129 -0.23 5.70 -17.99
CA GLY A 129 -1.59 5.82 -18.48
C GLY A 129 -2.62 5.81 -17.34
N ALA A 130 -2.47 4.91 -16.36
CA ALA A 130 -3.33 4.86 -15.19
C ALA A 130 -3.24 6.15 -14.36
N HIS A 131 -2.04 6.68 -14.13
CA HIS A 131 -1.87 7.96 -13.43
C HIS A 131 -2.40 9.15 -14.23
N GLY A 132 -2.19 9.18 -15.56
CA GLY A 132 -2.69 10.25 -16.42
C GLY A 132 -4.22 10.30 -16.45
N ILE A 133 -4.87 9.15 -16.69
CA ILE A 133 -6.34 9.06 -16.69
C ILE A 133 -6.90 9.38 -15.30
N GLY A 134 -6.30 8.82 -14.25
CA GLY A 134 -6.70 9.09 -12.88
C GLY A 134 -6.53 10.56 -12.50
N GLY A 135 -5.45 11.21 -12.94
CA GLY A 135 -5.24 12.66 -12.80
C GLY A 135 -6.33 13.47 -13.50
N LEU A 136 -6.67 13.12 -14.75
CA LEU A 136 -7.77 13.75 -15.48
C LEU A 136 -9.12 13.59 -14.77
N TRP A 137 -9.38 12.43 -14.16
CA TRP A 137 -10.59 12.21 -13.37
C TRP A 137 -10.60 13.04 -12.09
N SER A 138 -9.45 13.17 -11.42
CA SER A 138 -9.34 13.96 -10.19
C SER A 138 -9.64 15.45 -10.41
N TRP A 139 -9.43 15.96 -11.63
CA TRP A 139 -9.77 17.34 -12.00
C TRP A 139 -11.27 17.57 -12.23
N ARG A 140 -12.08 16.51 -12.36
CA ARG A 140 -13.54 16.64 -12.29
C ARG A 140 -13.90 16.74 -10.81
N LEU A 141 -13.86 17.96 -10.26
CA LEU A 141 -14.35 18.21 -8.91
C LEU A 141 -15.76 17.61 -8.80
N LEU A 142 -16.00 16.81 -7.75
CA LEU A 142 -17.36 16.59 -7.25
C LEU A 142 -17.99 17.97 -7.11
N GLY A 143 -19.22 18.15 -7.58
CA GLY A 143 -19.84 19.47 -7.71
C GLY A 143 -19.96 20.19 -6.36
N ASP A 144 -18.87 20.83 -5.93
CA ASP A 144 -18.83 21.62 -4.73
C ASP A 144 -19.77 22.80 -4.94
N ASN A 145 -20.84 22.83 -4.15
CA ASN A 145 -21.75 23.95 -4.11
C ASN A 145 -21.49 24.73 -2.82
N PRO A 146 -20.73 25.84 -2.87
CA PRO A 146 -20.40 26.63 -1.68
C PRO A 146 -21.64 27.14 -0.94
N THR A 147 -22.78 27.26 -1.64
CA THR A 147 -24.04 27.72 -1.04
C THR A 147 -24.74 26.66 -0.17
N GLN A 148 -24.25 25.41 -0.18
CA GLN A 148 -24.75 24.29 0.64
C GLN A 148 -23.72 23.81 1.67
N GLN A 149 -22.81 24.68 2.10
CA GLN A 149 -21.83 24.35 3.14
C GLN A 149 -22.54 24.05 4.47
N VAL A 150 -22.18 22.93 5.10
CA VAL A 150 -22.68 22.49 6.41
C VAL A 150 -21.53 22.48 7.41
N ASN A 151 -21.68 23.17 8.54
CA ASN A 151 -20.69 23.16 9.62
C ASN A 151 -20.89 21.91 10.49
N VAL A 152 -19.98 20.95 10.36
CA VAL A 152 -20.05 19.69 11.11
C VAL A 152 -19.10 19.73 12.32
N GLY A 153 -19.66 19.60 13.52
CA GLY A 153 -18.93 19.43 14.76
C GLY A 153 -18.76 17.95 15.14
N LEU A 154 -17.53 17.52 15.40
CA LEU A 154 -17.23 16.15 15.84
C LEU A 154 -16.82 16.15 17.31
N ILE A 155 -17.52 15.39 18.17
CA ILE A 155 -17.17 15.28 19.58
C ILE A 155 -16.35 14.02 19.82
N GLN A 156 -15.14 14.18 20.37
CA GLN A 156 -14.33 13.05 20.84
C GLN A 156 -14.31 13.00 22.36
N GLY A 157 -15.07 12.07 22.94
CA GLY A 157 -15.17 11.95 24.39
C GLY A 157 -13.90 11.47 25.08
N ASN A 158 -12.98 10.81 24.37
CA ASN A 158 -11.71 10.28 24.89
C ASN A 158 -11.86 9.52 26.23
N ILE A 159 -12.88 8.66 26.32
CA ILE A 159 -13.17 7.89 27.53
C ILE A 159 -12.25 6.66 27.58
N PRO A 160 -11.44 6.48 28.65
CA PRO A 160 -10.53 5.34 28.72
C PRO A 160 -11.28 4.01 28.70
N THR A 161 -10.83 3.07 27.87
CA THR A 161 -11.48 1.76 27.66
C THR A 161 -11.72 1.02 28.98
N LYS A 162 -10.77 1.08 29.93
CA LYS A 162 -10.84 0.39 31.23
C LYS A 162 -12.03 0.81 32.09
N ILE A 163 -12.51 2.04 31.93
CA ILE A 163 -13.60 2.58 32.73
C ILE A 163 -14.89 2.77 31.92
N LYS A 164 -14.86 2.51 30.60
CA LYS A 164 -15.94 2.88 29.67
C LYS A 164 -17.32 2.33 30.07
N SER A 165 -17.37 1.13 30.63
CA SER A 165 -18.61 0.48 31.09
C SER A 165 -18.91 0.67 32.59
N SER A 166 -18.09 1.42 33.32
CA SER A 166 -18.32 1.73 34.74
C SER A 166 -19.22 2.96 34.91
N GLY A 167 -19.86 3.11 36.07
CA GLY A 167 -20.62 4.32 36.41
C GLY A 167 -19.77 5.60 36.35
N THR A 168 -18.49 5.53 36.75
CA THR A 168 -17.54 6.65 36.62
C THR A 168 -17.28 7.01 35.16
N GLY A 169 -17.09 6.01 34.29
CA GLY A 169 -16.90 6.23 32.86
C GLY A 169 -18.15 6.79 32.19
N LEU A 170 -19.34 6.34 32.59
CA LEU A 170 -20.60 6.87 32.10
C LEU A 170 -20.79 8.35 32.47
N ASN A 171 -20.57 8.71 33.75
CA ASN A 171 -20.65 10.11 34.18
C ASN A 171 -19.64 10.99 33.44
N LEU A 172 -18.42 10.48 33.24
CA LEU A 172 -17.41 11.18 32.46
C LEU A 172 -17.84 11.36 31.00
N ALA A 173 -18.44 10.32 30.38
CA ALA A 173 -18.98 10.38 29.04
C ALA A 173 -20.10 11.41 28.93
N ILE A 174 -21.11 11.36 29.80
CA ILE A 174 -22.22 12.32 29.83
C ILE A 174 -21.68 13.75 29.92
N ASN A 175 -20.78 14.02 30.88
CA ASN A 175 -20.21 15.36 31.06
C ASN A 175 -19.49 15.85 29.80
N ARG A 176 -18.61 15.02 29.20
CA ARG A 176 -17.81 15.41 28.03
C ARG A 176 -18.65 15.55 26.76
N TYR A 177 -19.60 14.66 26.52
CA TYR A 177 -20.47 14.73 25.34
C TYR A 177 -21.48 15.88 25.45
N VAL A 178 -22.06 16.12 26.64
CA VAL A 178 -22.96 17.28 26.86
C VAL A 178 -22.19 18.60 26.76
N SER A 179 -20.99 18.71 27.36
CA SER A 179 -20.19 19.93 27.26
C SER A 179 -19.72 20.17 25.82
N GLY A 180 -19.28 19.12 25.12
CA GLY A 180 -18.89 19.19 23.71
C GLY A 180 -20.04 19.62 22.81
N TYR A 181 -21.24 19.07 23.02
CA TYR A 181 -22.44 19.47 22.31
C TYR A 181 -22.77 20.94 22.52
N LYS A 182 -22.86 21.39 23.79
CA LYS A 182 -23.17 22.79 24.12
C LYS A 182 -22.15 23.75 23.50
N ASN A 183 -20.86 23.40 23.55
CA ASN A 183 -19.79 24.20 22.98
C ASN A 183 -19.93 24.31 21.46
N LEU A 184 -20.02 23.19 20.74
CA LEU A 184 -20.15 23.18 19.27
C LEU A 184 -21.45 23.84 18.80
N ALA A 185 -22.56 23.63 19.51
CA ALA A 185 -23.83 24.30 19.21
C ALA A 185 -23.70 25.82 19.37
N SER A 186 -23.01 26.29 20.42
CA SER A 186 -22.75 27.73 20.61
C SER A 186 -21.82 28.34 19.56
N GLN A 187 -20.96 27.52 18.92
CA GLN A 187 -20.12 27.94 17.80
C GLN A 187 -20.86 27.95 16.45
N GLY A 188 -22.15 27.58 16.43
CA GLY A 188 -22.96 27.56 15.20
C GLY A 188 -22.79 26.32 14.35
N ALA A 189 -22.45 25.16 14.94
CA ALA A 189 -22.45 23.89 14.20
C ALA A 189 -23.88 23.50 13.75
N ASP A 190 -24.04 23.20 12.47
CA ASP A 190 -25.31 22.75 11.86
C ASP A 190 -25.59 21.27 12.14
N LEU A 191 -24.54 20.45 12.24
CA LEU A 191 -24.61 19.02 12.55
C LEU A 191 -23.55 18.67 13.59
N ILE A 192 -23.94 17.96 14.65
CA ILE A 192 -23.00 17.48 15.67
C ILE A 192 -23.05 15.96 15.72
N VAL A 193 -21.88 15.31 15.58
CA VAL A 193 -21.75 13.85 15.56
C VAL A 193 -20.95 13.37 16.76
N THR A 194 -21.41 12.26 17.35
CA THR A 194 -20.72 11.53 18.42
C THR A 194 -20.26 10.16 17.90
N PRO A 195 -19.18 9.59 18.46
CA PRO A 195 -18.70 8.28 18.05
C PRO A 195 -19.67 7.17 18.48
N GLU A 196 -19.49 5.99 17.88
CA GLU A 196 -20.19 4.79 18.30
C GLU A 196 -20.06 4.57 19.81
N THR A 197 -21.15 4.17 20.48
CA THR A 197 -21.20 3.92 21.94
C THR A 197 -20.76 5.12 22.80
N ALA A 198 -20.97 6.36 22.34
CA ALA A 198 -20.73 7.57 23.14
C ALA A 198 -21.49 7.54 24.49
N LEU A 199 -22.71 7.01 24.48
CA LEU A 199 -23.54 6.84 25.67
C LEU A 199 -23.79 5.35 25.89
N THR A 200 -23.20 4.80 26.95
CA THR A 200 -23.18 3.36 27.26
C THR A 200 -24.35 2.95 28.15
N TYR A 201 -25.57 3.34 27.79
CA TYR A 201 -26.80 2.88 28.43
C TYR A 201 -27.80 2.43 27.36
N ARG A 202 -28.80 1.64 27.77
CA ARG A 202 -29.86 1.19 26.86
C ARG A 202 -30.88 2.30 26.68
N TRP A 203 -31.32 2.51 25.45
CA TRP A 203 -32.37 3.48 25.14
C TRP A 203 -33.67 3.22 25.91
N SER A 204 -34.03 1.95 26.13
CA SER A 204 -35.21 1.56 26.91
C SER A 204 -35.19 2.09 28.35
N THR A 205 -34.00 2.18 28.96
CA THR A 205 -33.83 2.70 30.32
C THR A 205 -34.16 4.19 30.40
N LEU A 206 -33.90 4.97 29.34
CA LEU A 206 -34.26 6.39 29.30
C LEU A 206 -35.76 6.63 29.15
N GLN A 207 -36.49 5.73 28.47
CA GLN A 207 -37.93 5.89 28.27
C GLN A 207 -38.69 5.67 29.59
N GLN A 208 -38.29 4.69 30.39
CA GLN A 208 -38.91 4.42 31.70
C GLN A 208 -38.73 5.52 32.74
N GLU A 209 -37.69 6.36 32.64
CA GLU A 209 -37.50 7.50 33.54
C GLU A 209 -38.29 8.75 33.14
N ARG A 210 -38.93 8.74 31.96
CA ARG A 210 -39.72 9.86 31.43
C ARG A 210 -41.24 9.70 31.59
N ASP A 211 -41.70 8.48 31.89
CA ASP A 211 -43.11 8.12 32.13
C ASP A 211 -43.38 7.97 33.64
#